data_AF-A0A957Q671-F1
#
_entry.id   AF-A0A957Q671-F1
#
_cell.length_a   1.000
_cell.length_b   1.000
_cell.length_c   1.000
_cell.angle_alpha   90.00
_cell.angle_beta   90.00
_cell.angle_gamma   90.00
#
_symmetry.space_group_name_H-M   'P 1'
#
loop_
_entity.id
_entity.type
_entity.pdbx_description
1 polymer ?
#
loop_
_entity_poly.entity_id
_entity_poly.type
_entity_poly.pdbx_seq_one_letter_code
_entity_poly.pdbx_strand_id
1 'polypeptide(L)'
;MPTVSYGYTMLKNRRDAEGTGGGGLSPLTMPRLNQITNELGGVTTFAYFQSHPCPIAQSGFNNWLYDCYPAWTTFPSGGWALWNKWKVQTVTSTDNFSGNDSQTLTYSYSAPAKHYDDDPVTPSVQKTWSDFRGSMTVTVTDGNGAKTEHRFYRGMDGDNLSSGTTYIQLSDGTNLVDSNWLRGLEVETRRLTSGNSARARTVNTFTATLTAGSGNTGAYFIGLTKNEATLYGTTNKTTRVDYVYDSTYGNVTREIYYGDTSTATDDRT
;
A
#
# COMPACT_ATOMS: atom_id res chain seq x y z
N MET A 1 18.89 28.64 -14.89
CA MET A 1 18.86 27.16 -15.07
C MET A 1 17.52 26.81 -15.70
N PRO A 2 17.41 25.74 -16.50
CA PRO A 2 16.13 25.29 -17.05
C PRO A 2 15.12 25.04 -15.93
N THR A 3 13.86 25.40 -16.13
CA THR A 3 12.79 25.14 -15.15
C THR A 3 12.43 23.66 -15.11
N VAL A 4 12.08 23.14 -13.94
CA VAL A 4 11.50 21.80 -13.80
C VAL A 4 10.25 21.69 -14.68
N SER A 5 10.16 20.64 -15.50
CA SER A 5 9.01 20.40 -16.37
C SER A 5 8.34 19.07 -16.06
N TYR A 6 7.02 19.03 -16.23
CA TYR A 6 6.20 17.85 -15.97
C TYR A 6 5.49 17.39 -17.25
N GLY A 7 5.66 16.11 -17.59
CA GLY A 7 4.89 15.44 -18.63
C GLY A 7 3.70 14.70 -18.02
N TYR A 8 2.66 14.44 -18.82
CA TYR A 8 1.54 13.63 -18.39
C TYR A 8 1.06 12.64 -19.46
N THR A 9 0.37 11.60 -18.99
CA THR A 9 -0.42 10.68 -19.81
C THR A 9 -1.87 10.71 -19.35
N MET A 10 -2.81 10.58 -20.27
CA MET A 10 -4.24 10.65 -20.01
C MET A 10 -4.79 9.23 -19.86
N LEU A 11 -5.21 8.84 -18.65
CA LEU A 11 -5.78 7.52 -18.38
C LEU A 11 -7.24 7.62 -17.91
N LYS A 12 -8.06 6.64 -18.31
CA LYS A 12 -9.49 6.59 -18.03
C LYS A 12 -9.73 6.20 -16.57
N ASN A 13 -10.45 7.03 -15.81
CA ASN A 13 -10.79 6.71 -14.42
C ASN A 13 -12.08 5.90 -14.30
N ARG A 14 -13.04 6.08 -15.21
CA ARG A 14 -14.32 5.38 -15.15
C ARG A 14 -14.32 4.15 -16.05
N ARG A 15 -14.50 2.96 -15.47
CA ARG A 15 -14.42 1.66 -16.15
C ARG A 15 -15.74 1.23 -16.80
N ASP A 16 -16.86 1.54 -16.17
CA ASP A 16 -18.20 1.20 -16.67
C ASP A 16 -18.60 1.97 -17.94
N ALA A 17 -17.84 3.01 -18.32
CA ALA A 17 -17.99 3.72 -19.58
C ALA A 17 -17.66 2.86 -20.82
N GLU A 18 -17.02 1.70 -20.66
CA GLU A 18 -16.59 0.83 -21.78
C GLU A 18 -17.52 -0.38 -22.01
N GLY A 19 -18.63 -0.50 -21.28
CA GLY A 19 -19.52 -1.67 -21.36
C GLY A 19 -20.75 -1.53 -22.24
N THR A 20 -21.45 -2.65 -22.45
CA THR A 20 -22.76 -2.70 -23.11
C THR A 20 -23.77 -1.88 -22.30
N GLY A 21 -24.13 -0.68 -22.76
CA GLY A 21 -24.93 0.30 -22.01
C GLY A 21 -24.13 1.44 -21.36
N GLY A 22 -22.79 1.42 -21.49
CA GLY A 22 -21.91 2.55 -21.16
C GLY A 22 -21.85 3.62 -22.26
N GLY A 23 -22.51 3.40 -23.40
CA GLY A 23 -22.64 4.39 -24.46
C GLY A 23 -23.28 5.68 -23.94
N GLY A 24 -22.51 6.76 -23.94
CA GLY A 24 -22.93 8.07 -23.41
C GLY A 24 -22.32 8.43 -22.05
N LEU A 25 -21.64 7.51 -21.36
CA LEU A 25 -20.90 7.82 -20.14
C LEU A 25 -19.48 8.30 -20.47
N SER A 26 -19.05 9.39 -19.84
CA SER A 26 -17.67 9.86 -19.96
C SER A 26 -16.70 8.90 -19.27
N PRO A 27 -15.60 8.48 -19.91
CA PRO A 27 -14.52 7.72 -19.26
C PRO A 27 -13.79 8.48 -18.15
N LEU A 28 -14.08 9.78 -17.99
CA LEU A 28 -13.43 10.67 -17.02
C LEU A 28 -11.90 10.53 -17.05
N THR A 29 -11.34 10.76 -18.24
CA THR A 29 -9.90 10.66 -18.46
C THR A 29 -9.19 11.77 -17.69
N MET A 30 -8.26 11.41 -16.81
CA MET A 30 -7.49 12.35 -16.00
C MET A 30 -5.98 12.26 -16.28
N PRO A 31 -5.25 13.38 -16.19
CA PRO A 31 -3.81 13.38 -16.36
C PRO A 31 -3.14 12.63 -15.21
N ARG A 32 -2.05 11.92 -15.54
CA ARG A 32 -1.12 11.28 -14.61
C ARG A 32 0.28 11.67 -14.99
N LEU A 33 1.07 12.04 -14.01
CA LEU A 33 2.45 12.40 -14.19
C LEU A 33 3.21 11.25 -14.85
N ASN A 34 3.74 11.41 -16.06
CA ASN A 34 4.51 10.37 -16.74
C ASN A 34 5.99 10.73 -16.89
N GLN A 35 6.36 11.99 -16.59
CA GLN A 35 7.73 12.46 -16.68
C GLN A 35 7.96 13.66 -15.75
N ILE A 36 9.11 13.68 -15.09
CA ILE A 36 9.68 14.86 -14.45
C ILE A 36 11.06 15.09 -15.06
N THR A 37 11.31 16.28 -15.55
CA THR A 37 12.65 16.73 -15.98
C THR A 37 13.12 17.80 -15.02
N ASN A 38 14.26 17.56 -14.37
CA ASN A 38 14.82 18.48 -13.39
C ASN A 38 15.71 19.56 -14.03
N GLU A 39 16.14 20.53 -13.23
CA GLU A 39 16.94 21.67 -13.70
C GLU A 39 18.35 21.30 -14.16
N LEU A 40 18.79 20.06 -13.89
CA LEU A 40 20.11 19.53 -14.23
C LEU A 40 20.06 18.57 -15.43
N GLY A 41 18.91 18.43 -16.10
CA GLY A 41 18.73 17.55 -17.27
C GLY A 41 18.47 16.08 -16.94
N GLY A 42 18.33 15.72 -15.67
CA GLY A 42 17.88 14.40 -15.24
C GLY A 42 16.40 14.21 -15.50
N VAL A 43 16.02 13.03 -16.01
CA VAL A 43 14.64 12.71 -16.38
C VAL A 43 14.18 11.45 -15.65
N THR A 44 13.06 11.55 -14.94
CA THR A 44 12.36 10.42 -14.33
C THR A 44 11.04 10.18 -15.07
N THR A 45 10.84 8.98 -15.61
CA THR A 45 9.61 8.59 -16.30
C THR A 45 8.83 7.53 -15.52
N PHE A 46 7.50 7.58 -15.67
CA PHE A 46 6.56 6.68 -15.01
C PHE A 46 5.69 6.00 -16.06
N ALA A 47 5.62 4.67 -16.01
CA ALA A 47 4.60 3.91 -16.73
C ALA A 47 3.53 3.43 -15.75
N TYR A 48 2.29 3.33 -16.20
CA TYR A 48 1.17 2.87 -15.38
C TYR A 48 0.47 1.68 -16.02
N PHE A 49 -0.12 0.82 -15.19
CA PHE A 49 -0.87 -0.34 -15.62
C PHE A 49 -1.93 -0.74 -14.57
N GLN A 50 -2.64 -1.82 -14.87
CA GLN A 50 -3.46 -2.56 -13.92
C GLN A 50 -2.88 -3.97 -13.81
N SER A 51 -2.42 -4.35 -12.61
CA SER A 51 -1.93 -5.71 -12.36
C SER A 51 -3.06 -6.73 -12.36
N HIS A 52 -4.27 -6.29 -11.97
CA HIS A 52 -5.49 -7.09 -12.00
C HIS A 52 -6.57 -6.27 -12.74
N PRO A 53 -6.61 -6.34 -14.09
CA PRO A 53 -7.48 -5.52 -14.92
C PRO A 53 -8.95 -5.67 -14.54
N CYS A 54 -9.66 -4.56 -14.52
CA CYS A 54 -11.05 -4.57 -14.09
C CYS A 54 -11.96 -5.19 -15.13
N PRO A 55 -12.92 -6.03 -14.72
CA PRO A 55 -13.98 -6.44 -15.62
C PRO A 55 -14.81 -5.22 -16.02
N ILE A 56 -15.50 -5.38 -17.14
CA ILE A 56 -16.57 -4.46 -17.52
C ILE A 56 -17.83 -5.01 -16.86
N ALA A 57 -18.27 -4.35 -15.79
CA ALA A 57 -19.44 -4.77 -15.03
C ALA A 57 -20.24 -3.54 -14.58
N GLN A 58 -21.57 -3.64 -14.68
CA GLN A 58 -22.52 -2.56 -14.38
C GLN A 58 -23.33 -2.80 -13.09
N SER A 59 -23.22 -3.99 -12.50
CA SER A 59 -23.89 -4.38 -11.27
C SER A 59 -23.10 -5.48 -10.57
N GLY A 60 -23.53 -5.85 -9.35
CA GLY A 60 -22.92 -6.96 -8.60
C GLY A 60 -21.54 -6.64 -8.04
N PHE A 61 -21.33 -5.43 -7.51
CA PHE A 61 -20.04 -4.95 -6.99
C PHE A 61 -19.62 -5.62 -5.67
N ASN A 62 -19.47 -6.95 -5.65
CA ASN A 62 -19.16 -7.73 -4.45
C ASN A 62 -17.69 -8.16 -4.39
N ASN A 63 -16.93 -7.69 -3.39
CA ASN A 63 -15.58 -8.14 -3.02
C ASN A 63 -14.69 -8.67 -4.17
N TRP A 64 -14.49 -7.86 -5.22
CA TRP A 64 -13.67 -8.26 -6.35
C TRP A 64 -12.18 -8.01 -6.11
N LEU A 65 -11.33 -8.94 -6.58
CA LEU A 65 -9.88 -8.83 -6.52
C LEU A 65 -9.27 -8.11 -7.74
N TYR A 66 -9.84 -6.97 -8.14
CA TYR A 66 -9.42 -6.19 -9.31
C TYR A 66 -9.02 -4.75 -8.94
N ASP A 67 -8.23 -4.12 -9.80
CA ASP A 67 -7.71 -2.75 -9.67
C ASP A 67 -8.77 -1.68 -9.96
N CYS A 68 -9.91 -1.79 -9.29
CA CYS A 68 -11.01 -0.84 -9.35
C CYS A 68 -11.83 -0.92 -8.09
N TYR A 69 -12.73 0.03 -7.91
CA TYR A 69 -13.68 0.06 -6.82
C TYR A 69 -14.99 0.68 -7.31
N PRO A 70 -16.15 0.16 -6.85
CA PRO A 70 -17.40 0.87 -7.00
C PRO A 70 -17.39 2.14 -6.16
N ALA A 71 -18.04 3.20 -6.62
CA ALA A 71 -18.40 4.32 -5.76
C ALA A 71 -19.74 4.90 -6.20
N TRP A 72 -20.53 5.33 -5.23
CA TRP A 72 -21.76 6.07 -5.52
C TRP A 72 -21.36 7.45 -6.06
N THR A 73 -21.92 7.81 -7.20
CA THR A 73 -21.72 9.12 -7.83
C THR A 73 -23.05 9.83 -7.97
N THR A 74 -23.04 11.15 -7.85
CA THR A 74 -24.19 12.02 -8.07
C THR A 74 -24.27 12.57 -9.49
N PHE A 75 -23.28 12.29 -10.35
CA PHE A 75 -23.16 12.85 -11.69
C PHE A 75 -22.98 11.76 -12.77
N PRO A 76 -23.62 11.89 -13.95
CA PRO A 76 -24.61 12.91 -14.33
C PRO A 76 -26.01 12.67 -13.74
N SER A 77 -26.26 11.47 -13.22
CA SER A 77 -27.45 11.10 -12.46
C SER A 77 -27.00 10.14 -11.35
N GLY A 78 -27.59 10.25 -10.16
CA GLY A 78 -27.22 9.43 -8.99
C GLY A 78 -27.17 7.93 -9.30
N GLY A 79 -26.10 7.25 -8.90
CA GLY A 79 -25.96 5.80 -9.09
C GLY A 79 -24.55 5.28 -8.82
N TRP A 80 -24.38 3.97 -8.98
CA TRP A 80 -23.08 3.33 -8.84
C TRP A 80 -22.25 3.47 -10.13
N ALA A 81 -20.98 3.78 -9.99
CA ALA A 81 -19.99 3.75 -11.05
C ALA A 81 -18.78 2.92 -10.65
N LEU A 82 -18.07 2.37 -11.63
CA LEU A 82 -16.87 1.56 -11.39
C LEU A 82 -15.63 2.37 -11.77
N TRP A 83 -14.69 2.49 -10.85
CA TRP A 83 -13.52 3.37 -11.00
C TRP A 83 -12.23 2.58 -11.06
N ASN A 84 -11.41 2.81 -12.09
CA ASN A 84 -10.07 2.24 -12.22
C ASN A 84 -9.10 2.82 -11.18
N LYS A 85 -8.29 1.94 -10.59
CA LYS A 85 -7.03 2.26 -9.93
C LYS A 85 -5.89 1.95 -10.88
N TRP A 86 -5.13 2.98 -11.22
CA TRP A 86 -3.90 2.83 -12.01
C TRP A 86 -2.71 2.76 -11.08
N LYS A 87 -1.88 1.74 -11.25
CA LYS A 87 -0.67 1.52 -10.45
C LYS A 87 0.55 1.84 -11.30
N VAL A 88 1.63 2.27 -10.64
CA VAL A 88 2.92 2.45 -11.32
C VAL A 88 3.45 1.08 -11.71
N GLN A 89 3.83 0.90 -12.96
CA GLN A 89 4.48 -0.32 -13.46
C GLN A 89 5.99 -0.18 -13.36
N THR A 90 6.51 0.95 -13.83
CA THR A 90 7.94 1.21 -13.89
C THR A 90 8.24 2.65 -13.54
N VAL A 91 9.36 2.85 -12.87
CA VAL A 91 10.01 4.16 -12.71
C VAL A 91 11.38 4.05 -13.35
N THR A 92 11.66 4.89 -14.35
CA THR A 92 12.97 4.92 -15.00
C THR A 92 13.61 6.27 -14.77
N SER A 93 14.82 6.28 -14.22
CA SER A 93 15.62 7.49 -14.05
C SER A 93 16.78 7.47 -15.02
N THR A 94 16.99 8.59 -15.70
CA THR A 94 18.01 8.76 -16.72
C THR A 94 18.77 10.06 -16.50
N ASP A 95 20.06 10.04 -16.76
CA ASP A 95 20.91 11.22 -16.79
C ASP A 95 21.36 11.44 -18.24
N ASN A 96 20.80 12.47 -18.87
CA ASN A 96 21.08 12.80 -20.27
C ASN A 96 22.44 13.48 -20.48
N PHE A 97 23.18 13.80 -19.41
CA PHE A 97 24.47 14.47 -19.51
C PHE A 97 25.65 13.50 -19.45
N SER A 98 25.61 12.53 -18.53
CA SER A 98 26.76 11.66 -18.26
C SER A 98 26.86 10.41 -19.15
N GLY A 99 25.81 10.09 -19.92
CA GLY A 99 25.76 8.88 -20.76
C GLY A 99 25.71 7.57 -19.96
N ASN A 100 25.42 7.65 -18.66
CA ASN A 100 25.24 6.48 -17.80
C ASN A 100 23.96 5.71 -18.16
N ASP A 101 23.97 4.41 -17.88
CA ASP A 101 22.80 3.56 -18.08
C ASP A 101 21.59 4.03 -17.26
N SER A 102 20.42 3.86 -17.84
CA SER A 102 19.14 4.17 -17.17
C SER A 102 18.91 3.23 -15.98
N GLN A 103 18.45 3.78 -14.87
CA GLN A 103 18.04 2.99 -13.71
C GLN A 103 16.53 2.76 -13.74
N THR A 104 16.13 1.50 -13.91
CA THR A 104 14.71 1.12 -13.95
C THR A 104 14.32 0.31 -12.72
N LEU A 105 13.26 0.75 -12.05
CA LEU A 105 12.55 -0.01 -11.02
C LEU A 105 11.24 -0.53 -11.61
N THR A 106 10.97 -1.82 -11.47
CA THR A 106 9.72 -2.47 -11.90
C THR A 106 8.91 -2.90 -10.69
N TYR A 107 7.63 -2.58 -10.69
CA TYR A 107 6.70 -2.85 -9.60
C TYR A 107 5.76 -3.99 -9.97
N SER A 108 5.65 -4.98 -9.09
CA SER A 108 4.60 -6.00 -9.13
C SER A 108 3.76 -5.96 -7.86
N TYR A 109 2.49 -6.31 -7.99
CA TYR A 109 1.50 -6.14 -6.94
C TYR A 109 0.70 -7.42 -6.78
N SER A 110 0.47 -7.87 -5.54
CA SER A 110 -0.50 -8.92 -5.27
C SER A 110 -1.91 -8.49 -5.68
N ALA A 111 -2.84 -9.45 -5.73
CA ALA A 111 -4.26 -9.17 -5.89
C ALA A 111 -4.71 -8.11 -4.87
N PRO A 112 -5.40 -7.05 -5.33
CA PRO A 112 -5.93 -6.04 -4.42
C PRO A 112 -7.11 -6.59 -3.62
N ALA A 113 -7.43 -5.95 -2.50
CA ALA A 113 -8.69 -6.17 -1.79
C ALA A 113 -9.50 -4.88 -1.71
N LYS A 114 -10.78 -5.06 -1.38
CA LYS A 114 -11.72 -3.99 -1.06
C LYS A 114 -12.45 -4.37 0.21
N HIS A 115 -12.80 -3.40 1.01
CA HIS A 115 -13.57 -3.57 2.23
C HIS A 115 -14.95 -2.95 2.03
N TYR A 116 -15.96 -3.51 2.69
CA TYR A 116 -17.29 -2.91 2.72
C TYR A 116 -17.24 -1.56 3.43
N ASP A 117 -17.96 -0.57 2.90
CA ASP A 117 -18.02 0.77 3.45
C ASP A 117 -18.62 0.76 4.87
N ASP A 118 -17.75 0.91 5.86
CA ASP A 118 -18.09 0.97 7.27
C ASP A 118 -18.21 2.42 7.77
N ASP A 119 -18.11 3.43 6.89
CA ASP A 119 -18.21 4.84 7.26
C ASP A 119 -19.59 5.12 7.90
N PRO A 120 -19.65 5.56 9.17
CA PRO A 120 -20.91 5.77 9.86
C PRO A 120 -21.82 6.83 9.22
N VAL A 121 -21.29 7.73 8.39
CA VAL A 121 -22.08 8.81 7.77
C VAL A 121 -22.53 8.49 6.34
N THR A 122 -21.97 7.46 5.68
CA THR A 122 -22.42 7.04 4.36
C THR A 122 -23.83 6.41 4.46
N PRO A 123 -24.84 6.91 3.71
CA PRO A 123 -26.17 6.31 3.71
C PRO A 123 -26.12 4.83 3.31
N SER A 124 -26.91 3.98 3.95
CA SER A 124 -26.88 2.52 3.73
C SER A 124 -27.02 2.10 2.27
N VAL A 125 -27.86 2.80 1.49
CA VAL A 125 -28.06 2.55 0.05
C VAL A 125 -26.84 2.91 -0.82
N GLN A 126 -25.89 3.64 -0.25
CA GLN A 126 -24.63 4.09 -0.88
C GLN A 126 -23.42 3.35 -0.32
N LYS A 127 -23.61 2.30 0.50
CA LYS A 127 -22.54 1.46 1.02
C LYS A 127 -22.36 0.21 0.18
N THR A 128 -21.11 -0.13 -0.12
CA THR A 128 -20.71 -1.38 -0.79
C THR A 128 -19.22 -1.61 -0.57
N TRP A 129 -18.57 -2.52 -1.29
CA TRP A 129 -17.10 -2.66 -1.34
C TRP A 129 -16.39 -1.49 -2.03
N SER A 130 -16.69 -0.25 -1.65
CA SER A 130 -16.14 0.99 -2.22
C SER A 130 -14.78 1.38 -1.62
N ASP A 131 -14.43 0.84 -0.46
CA ASP A 131 -13.16 1.12 0.21
C ASP A 131 -12.03 0.25 -0.39
N PHE A 132 -11.21 0.86 -1.24
CA PHE A 132 -10.11 0.15 -1.90
C PHE A 132 -8.90 -0.01 -0.97
N ARG A 133 -8.68 -1.23 -0.47
CA ARG A 133 -7.60 -1.57 0.45
C ARG A 133 -6.25 -1.87 -0.21
N GLY A 134 -6.23 -1.94 -1.55
CA GLY A 134 -4.99 -2.12 -2.29
C GLY A 134 -4.38 -3.50 -2.14
N SER A 135 -3.11 -3.61 -2.51
CA SER A 135 -2.36 -4.86 -2.55
C SER A 135 -1.67 -5.13 -1.22
N MET A 136 -1.75 -6.37 -0.74
CA MET A 136 -1.06 -6.81 0.47
C MET A 136 0.45 -6.79 0.28
N THR A 137 0.93 -7.19 -0.90
CA THR A 137 2.36 -7.23 -1.22
C THR A 137 2.66 -6.36 -2.44
N VAL A 138 3.70 -5.54 -2.33
CA VAL A 138 4.29 -4.78 -3.44
C VAL A 138 5.76 -5.16 -3.54
N THR A 139 6.21 -5.60 -4.71
CA THR A 139 7.60 -5.97 -4.95
C THR A 139 8.21 -5.00 -5.95
N VAL A 140 9.31 -4.37 -5.56
CA VAL A 140 10.12 -3.48 -6.40
C VAL A 140 11.34 -4.26 -6.86
N THR A 141 11.57 -4.36 -8.17
CA THR A 141 12.71 -5.06 -8.76
C THR A 141 13.61 -4.05 -9.47
N ASP A 142 14.89 -4.02 -9.12
CA ASP A 142 15.88 -3.17 -9.79
C ASP A 142 16.42 -3.80 -11.09
N GLY A 143 17.21 -3.04 -11.85
CA GLY A 143 17.80 -3.49 -13.11
C GLY A 143 18.73 -4.71 -12.99
N ASN A 144 19.23 -5.01 -11.78
CA ASN A 144 20.04 -6.21 -11.50
C ASN A 144 19.17 -7.40 -11.06
N GLY A 145 17.85 -7.24 -11.03
CA GLY A 145 16.89 -8.24 -10.60
C GLY A 145 16.75 -8.39 -9.09
N ALA A 146 17.49 -7.64 -8.28
CA ALA A 146 17.34 -7.69 -6.83
C ALA A 146 16.04 -7.00 -6.42
N LYS A 147 15.38 -7.54 -5.39
CA LYS A 147 14.00 -7.17 -5.06
C LYS A 147 13.88 -6.54 -3.69
N THR A 148 12.94 -5.63 -3.53
CA THR A 148 12.46 -5.16 -2.23
C THR A 148 10.98 -5.47 -2.16
N GLU A 149 10.59 -6.34 -1.23
CA GLU A 149 9.18 -6.67 -0.98
C GLU A 149 8.68 -5.87 0.20
N HIS A 150 7.53 -5.24 0.03
CA HIS A 150 6.79 -4.50 1.04
C HIS A 150 5.47 -5.24 1.29
N ARG A 151 5.14 -5.50 2.55
CA ARG A 151 3.84 -6.06 2.96
C ARG A 151 3.08 -5.07 3.82
N PHE A 152 1.80 -4.92 3.52
CA PHE A 152 0.90 -3.97 4.16
C PHE A 152 -0.31 -4.69 4.74
N TYR A 153 -0.72 -4.25 5.92
CA TYR A 153 -2.05 -4.55 6.41
C TYR A 153 -3.10 -3.94 5.48
N ARG A 154 -4.13 -4.73 5.14
CA ARG A 154 -5.27 -4.26 4.34
C ARG A 154 -6.47 -3.94 5.23
N GLY A 155 -6.47 -4.41 6.47
CA GLY A 155 -7.55 -4.21 7.42
C GLY A 155 -8.81 -4.99 7.08
N MET A 156 -8.67 -6.24 6.61
CA MET A 156 -9.77 -7.07 6.12
C MET A 156 -10.47 -7.89 7.22
N ASP A 157 -9.99 -7.84 8.46
CA ASP A 157 -10.62 -8.53 9.59
C ASP A 157 -12.00 -7.95 9.90
N GLY A 158 -13.02 -8.80 9.93
CA GLY A 158 -14.41 -8.40 10.14
C GLY A 158 -15.11 -7.76 8.94
N ASP A 159 -14.56 -7.86 7.72
CA ASP A 159 -15.24 -7.40 6.51
C ASP A 159 -16.61 -8.09 6.33
N ASN A 160 -17.56 -7.41 5.70
CA ASN A 160 -19.00 -7.74 5.69
C ASN A 160 -19.34 -9.15 5.14
N LEU A 161 -18.49 -9.73 4.29
CA LEU A 161 -18.64 -11.11 3.78
C LEU A 161 -17.66 -12.10 4.40
N SER A 162 -16.73 -11.63 5.24
CA SER A 162 -15.77 -12.50 5.92
C SER A 162 -16.43 -13.14 7.14
N SER A 163 -16.32 -14.46 7.26
CA SER A 163 -16.64 -15.18 8.49
C SER A 163 -15.34 -15.50 9.23
N GLY A 164 -15.22 -15.07 10.48
CA GLY A 164 -14.04 -15.32 11.30
C GLY A 164 -12.91 -14.32 11.09
N THR A 165 -11.77 -14.59 11.70
CA THR A 165 -10.61 -13.69 11.71
C THR A 165 -9.85 -13.72 10.39
N THR A 166 -9.58 -12.56 9.81
CA THR A 166 -8.71 -12.44 8.63
C THR A 166 -7.28 -12.16 9.04
N TYR A 167 -6.33 -12.81 8.38
CA TYR A 167 -4.91 -12.72 8.70
C TYR A 167 -4.09 -12.21 7.50
N ILE A 168 -3.00 -11.54 7.82
CA ILE A 168 -1.84 -11.38 6.94
C ILE A 168 -0.78 -12.40 7.36
N GLN A 169 -0.16 -13.06 6.38
CA GLN A 169 0.95 -13.97 6.62
C GLN A 169 2.28 -13.28 6.26
N LEU A 170 3.20 -13.24 7.22
CA LEU A 170 4.55 -12.74 7.02
C LEU A 170 5.43 -13.76 6.29
N SER A 171 6.60 -13.33 5.83
CA SER A 171 7.53 -14.20 5.10
C SER A 171 8.11 -15.37 5.89
N ASP A 172 8.05 -15.32 7.22
CA ASP A 172 8.44 -16.41 8.11
C ASP A 172 7.28 -17.38 8.43
N GLY A 173 6.10 -17.16 7.83
CA GLY A 173 4.90 -17.96 8.06
C GLY A 173 4.02 -17.48 9.22
N THR A 174 4.46 -16.47 9.98
CA THR A 174 3.68 -15.91 11.09
C THR A 174 2.39 -15.25 10.57
N ASN A 175 1.26 -15.60 11.18
CA ASN A 175 -0.02 -14.95 10.90
C ASN A 175 -0.26 -13.84 11.91
N LEU A 176 -0.59 -12.65 11.41
CA LEU A 176 -1.05 -11.50 12.20
C LEU A 176 -2.47 -11.16 11.80
N VAL A 177 -3.29 -10.77 12.78
CA VAL A 177 -4.67 -10.34 12.49
C VAL A 177 -4.61 -9.08 11.63
N ASP A 178 -5.35 -9.08 10.51
CA ASP A 178 -5.41 -7.96 9.58
C ASP A 178 -6.49 -6.96 10.03
N SER A 179 -6.35 -6.45 11.25
CA SER A 179 -7.35 -5.58 11.87
C SER A 179 -7.57 -4.28 11.09
N ASN A 180 -8.83 -3.83 10.99
CA ASN A 180 -9.21 -2.65 10.20
C ASN A 180 -8.38 -1.39 10.53
N TRP A 181 -8.06 -1.16 11.81
CA TRP A 181 -7.27 -0.01 12.26
C TRP A 181 -5.81 -0.03 11.78
N LEU A 182 -5.30 -1.17 11.34
CA LEU A 182 -3.94 -1.31 10.79
C LEU A 182 -3.86 -0.98 9.29
N ARG A 183 -5.00 -0.75 8.62
CA ARG A 183 -5.05 -0.60 7.16
C ARG A 183 -4.02 0.41 6.63
N GLY A 184 -3.27 0.00 5.60
CA GLY A 184 -2.27 0.82 4.93
C GLY A 184 -0.91 0.90 5.63
N LEU A 185 -0.76 0.36 6.85
CA LEU A 185 0.53 0.32 7.54
C LEU A 185 1.40 -0.81 6.98
N GLU A 186 2.69 -0.50 6.77
CA GLU A 186 3.69 -1.47 6.34
C GLU A 186 4.11 -2.35 7.53
N VAL A 187 3.86 -3.65 7.44
CA VAL A 187 4.18 -4.62 8.48
C VAL A 187 5.53 -5.28 8.28
N GLU A 188 5.95 -5.49 7.03
CA GLU A 188 7.18 -6.21 6.75
C GLU A 188 7.82 -5.72 5.46
N THR A 189 9.13 -5.43 5.52
CA THR A 189 9.95 -5.12 4.36
C THR A 189 11.09 -6.11 4.24
N ARG A 190 11.37 -6.60 3.03
CA ARG A 190 12.46 -7.56 2.76
C ARG A 190 13.30 -7.10 1.60
N ARG A 191 14.63 -7.21 1.73
CA ARG A 191 15.56 -7.12 0.61
C ARG A 191 15.95 -8.52 0.18
N LEU A 192 15.73 -8.83 -1.10
CA LEU A 192 16.06 -10.11 -1.71
C LEU A 192 17.14 -9.92 -2.79
N THR A 193 17.97 -10.92 -2.97
CA THR A 193 18.83 -11.06 -4.16
C THR A 193 17.99 -11.35 -5.41
N SER A 194 18.62 -11.30 -6.58
CA SER A 194 17.99 -11.73 -7.84
C SER A 194 17.54 -13.20 -7.83
N GLY A 195 18.22 -14.06 -7.05
CA GLY A 195 17.84 -15.45 -6.79
C GLY A 195 16.76 -15.64 -5.72
N ASN A 196 16.08 -14.57 -5.27
CA ASN A 196 15.06 -14.56 -4.21
C ASN A 196 15.54 -14.93 -2.80
N SER A 197 16.84 -15.12 -2.57
CA SER A 197 17.38 -15.30 -1.21
C SER A 197 17.29 -13.99 -0.43
N ALA A 198 16.75 -14.04 0.79
CA ALA A 198 16.65 -12.87 1.67
C ALA A 198 18.04 -12.40 2.15
N ARG A 199 18.22 -11.08 2.21
CA ARG A 199 19.42 -10.39 2.70
C ARG A 199 19.12 -9.51 3.90
N ALA A 200 17.96 -8.87 3.90
CA ALA A 200 17.47 -8.12 5.04
C ALA A 200 15.96 -8.33 5.19
N ARG A 201 15.47 -8.20 6.41
CA ARG A 201 14.05 -8.19 6.75
C ARG A 201 13.83 -7.20 7.88
N THR A 202 12.75 -6.45 7.82
CA THR A 202 12.27 -5.58 8.88
C THR A 202 10.80 -5.89 9.15
N VAL A 203 10.41 -5.99 10.42
CA VAL A 203 9.01 -6.19 10.84
C VAL A 203 8.60 -5.09 11.81
N ASN A 204 7.43 -4.52 11.57
CA ASN A 204 6.81 -3.51 12.40
C ASN A 204 5.65 -4.11 13.19
N THR A 205 5.58 -3.82 14.48
CA THR A 205 4.42 -4.11 15.33
C THR A 205 3.84 -2.79 15.81
N PHE A 206 2.51 -2.70 15.85
CA PHE A 206 1.81 -1.47 16.17
C PHE A 206 0.91 -1.64 17.40
N THR A 207 0.55 -0.51 17.99
CA THR A 207 -0.49 -0.39 19.02
C THR A 207 -1.44 0.74 18.66
N ALA A 208 -2.61 0.74 19.29
CA ALA A 208 -3.54 1.85 19.25
C ALA A 208 -3.85 2.30 20.68
N THR A 209 -3.92 3.61 20.91
CA THR A 209 -4.33 4.21 22.19
C THR A 209 -5.43 5.24 21.94
N LEU A 210 -6.52 5.15 22.68
CA LEU A 210 -7.64 6.07 22.59
C LEU A 210 -7.18 7.45 23.08
N THR A 211 -7.22 8.47 22.22
CA THR A 211 -6.82 9.85 22.58
C THR A 211 -8.02 10.76 22.80
N ALA A 212 -9.19 10.43 22.23
CA ALA A 212 -10.44 11.15 22.48
C ALA A 212 -11.68 10.28 22.22
N GLY A 213 -12.79 10.55 22.92
CA GLY A 213 -14.05 9.82 22.75
C GLY A 213 -14.10 8.51 23.54
N SER A 214 -14.86 7.52 23.07
CA SER A 214 -14.98 6.21 23.69
C SER A 214 -15.43 5.14 22.69
N GLY A 215 -15.07 3.88 22.97
CA GLY A 215 -15.46 2.73 22.15
C GLY A 215 -15.02 2.82 20.69
N ASN A 216 -15.76 2.15 19.79
CA ASN A 216 -15.41 2.03 18.37
C ASN A 216 -15.51 3.34 17.57
N THR A 217 -16.02 4.42 18.16
CA THR A 217 -16.12 5.76 17.54
C THR A 217 -15.09 6.73 18.10
N GLY A 218 -14.20 6.27 18.98
CA GLY A 218 -13.10 7.06 19.51
C GLY A 218 -12.06 7.43 18.45
N ALA A 219 -11.31 8.50 18.69
CA ALA A 219 -10.10 8.82 17.96
C ALA A 219 -8.92 8.10 18.61
N TYR A 220 -8.13 7.41 17.79
CA TYR A 220 -7.00 6.61 18.24
C TYR A 220 -5.70 7.13 17.66
N PHE A 221 -4.68 7.21 18.51
CA PHE A 221 -3.30 7.29 18.07
C PHE A 221 -2.79 5.88 17.74
N ILE A 222 -2.14 5.74 16.58
CA ILE A 222 -1.47 4.50 16.19
C ILE A 222 0.03 4.70 16.30
N GLY A 223 0.68 3.89 17.13
CA GLY A 223 2.11 3.95 17.40
C GLY A 223 2.83 2.66 16.97
N LEU A 224 4.05 2.81 16.49
CA LEU A 224 4.97 1.68 16.29
C LEU A 224 5.50 1.24 17.66
N THR A 225 5.22 0.03 18.10
CA THR A 225 5.71 -0.50 19.40
C THR A 225 7.00 -1.28 19.28
N LYS A 226 7.23 -1.92 18.13
CA LYS A 226 8.42 -2.72 17.88
C LYS A 226 8.82 -2.62 16.41
N ASN A 227 10.11 -2.37 16.18
CA ASN A 227 10.77 -2.54 14.89
C ASN A 227 11.86 -3.60 15.05
N GLU A 228 11.77 -4.70 14.30
CA GLU A 228 12.73 -5.80 14.36
C GLU A 228 13.40 -5.96 13.00
N ALA A 229 14.73 -5.86 12.94
CA ALA A 229 15.49 -5.89 11.71
C ALA A 229 16.52 -7.03 11.72
N THR A 230 16.37 -7.98 10.78
CA THR A 230 17.27 -9.12 10.58
C THR A 230 18.13 -8.93 9.33
N LEU A 231 19.44 -9.10 9.48
CA LEU A 231 20.38 -9.26 8.37
C LEU A 231 20.72 -10.74 8.20
N TYR A 232 20.57 -11.25 6.99
CA TYR A 232 20.86 -12.64 6.65
C TYR A 232 22.29 -12.78 6.09
N GLY A 233 23.05 -13.71 6.67
CA GLY A 233 24.43 -14.02 6.30
C GLY A 233 24.80 -15.43 6.73
N THR A 234 26.08 -15.68 7.02
CA THR A 234 26.52 -16.96 7.63
C THR A 234 25.88 -17.18 9.00
N THR A 235 25.68 -16.10 9.75
CA THR A 235 24.89 -16.05 10.97
C THR A 235 23.92 -14.89 10.84
N ASN A 236 22.65 -15.15 11.12
CA ASN A 236 21.65 -14.10 11.12
C ASN A 236 21.87 -13.19 12.32
N LYS A 237 21.76 -11.88 12.10
CA LYS A 237 21.80 -10.89 13.18
C LYS A 237 20.48 -10.16 13.21
N THR A 238 19.83 -10.14 14.36
CA THR A 238 18.56 -9.45 14.54
C THR A 238 18.73 -8.34 15.56
N THR A 239 18.40 -7.12 15.17
CA THR A 239 18.30 -5.95 16.05
C THR A 239 16.86 -5.59 16.28
N ARG A 240 16.56 -4.94 17.41
CA ARG A 240 15.18 -4.54 17.74
C ARG A 240 15.16 -3.18 18.42
N VAL A 241 14.17 -2.36 18.09
CA VAL A 241 13.84 -1.15 18.84
C VAL A 241 12.40 -1.28 19.33
N ASP A 242 12.22 -1.14 20.64
CA ASP A 242 10.91 -1.12 21.28
C ASP A 242 10.57 0.30 21.73
N TYR A 243 9.33 0.73 21.49
CA TYR A 243 8.81 2.04 21.90
C TYR A 243 7.75 1.84 22.98
N VAL A 244 7.93 2.50 24.11
CA VAL A 244 7.00 2.47 25.24
C VAL A 244 6.19 3.77 25.24
N TYR A 245 4.87 3.65 25.19
CA TYR A 245 3.96 4.78 25.15
C TYR A 245 3.33 5.05 26.51
N ASP A 246 3.05 6.33 26.80
CA ASP A 246 2.18 6.68 27.92
C ASP A 246 0.72 6.30 27.61
N SER A 247 0.00 5.83 28.63
CA SER A 247 -1.36 5.30 28.46
C SER A 247 -2.44 6.38 28.31
N THR A 248 -2.12 7.65 28.53
CA THR A 248 -3.11 8.74 28.57
C THR A 248 -3.18 9.50 27.24
N TYR A 249 -2.03 9.74 26.61
CA TYR A 249 -1.89 10.59 25.44
C TYR A 249 -1.18 9.88 24.28
N GLY A 250 -0.60 8.70 24.50
CA GLY A 250 0.09 7.95 23.46
C GLY A 250 1.42 8.58 23.01
N ASN A 251 2.10 9.33 23.89
CA ASN A 251 3.45 9.83 23.60
C ASN A 251 4.48 8.74 23.93
N VAL A 252 5.59 8.73 23.18
CA VAL A 252 6.74 7.87 23.49
C VAL A 252 7.39 8.37 24.78
N THR A 253 7.48 7.49 25.78
CA THR A 253 8.13 7.75 27.08
C THR A 253 9.52 7.13 27.18
N ARG A 254 9.78 6.09 26.38
CA ARG A 254 11.08 5.40 26.33
C ARG A 254 11.25 4.67 25.00
N GLU A 255 12.48 4.63 24.55
CA GLU A 255 12.94 3.80 23.42
C GLU A 255 13.99 2.83 23.96
N ILE A 256 13.84 1.54 23.67
CA ILE A 256 14.77 0.51 24.10
C ILE A 256 15.42 -0.09 22.86
N TYR A 257 16.74 0.00 22.80
CA TYR A 257 17.55 -0.45 21.68
C TYR A 257 18.21 -1.77 22.04
N TYR A 258 17.76 -2.84 21.41
CA TYR A 258 18.38 -4.15 21.49
C TYR A 258 19.41 -4.28 20.39
N GLY A 259 20.61 -4.69 20.77
CA GLY A 259 21.68 -5.05 19.83
C GLY A 259 21.34 -6.36 19.13
N ASP A 260 22.25 -7.34 19.11
CA ASP A 260 21.87 -8.67 18.64
C ASP A 260 20.95 -9.35 19.66
N THR A 261 19.66 -9.50 19.33
CA THR A 261 18.63 -10.10 20.20
C THR A 261 18.93 -11.53 20.69
N SER A 262 19.97 -12.19 20.14
CA SER A 262 20.48 -13.46 20.68
C SER A 262 21.31 -13.30 21.97
N THR A 263 21.67 -12.08 22.36
CA THR A 263 22.34 -11.73 23.60
C THR A 263 21.74 -10.45 24.19
N ALA A 264 21.85 -10.26 25.51
CA ALA A 264 21.41 -9.03 26.19
C ALA A 264 22.58 -8.09 26.55
N THR A 265 23.81 -8.47 26.19
CA THR A 265 25.04 -7.78 26.61
C THR A 265 25.25 -6.42 25.95
N ASP A 266 24.56 -6.16 24.85
CA ASP A 266 24.68 -4.98 24.00
C ASP A 266 23.40 -4.13 23.95
N ASP A 267 22.44 -4.42 24.82
CA ASP A 267 21.19 -3.67 24.96
C ASP A 267 21.41 -2.29 25.61
N ARG A 268 20.68 -1.28 25.13
CA ARG A 268 20.65 0.09 25.67
C ARG A 268 19.22 0.52 25.94
N THR A 269 19.01 1.17 27.08
CA THR A 269 17.72 1.70 27.54
C THR A 269 17.75 3.22 27.66
#